data_AF-A0A521XQP5-F1
#
_entry.id   AF-A0A521XQP5-F1
#
_cell.length_a   1.000
_cell.length_b   1.000
_cell.length_c   1.000
_cell.angle_alpha   90.00
_cell.angle_beta   90.00
_cell.angle_gamma   90.00
#
_symmetry.space_group_name_H-M   'P 1'
#
loop_
_entity.id
_entity.type
_entity.pdbx_description
1 polymer ?
#
loop_
_entity_poly.entity_id
_entity_poly.type
_entity_poly.pdbx_seq_one_letter_code
_entity_poly.pdbx_strand_id
1 'polypeptide(L)'
;MKRLLQRIALAVTSGTCVAAHAAQGEVKVPSPTVSVSRQLVEQKAAFLQRVFSDSPAARRIDAGNNAEARKYLASAQENYRNAVLSIKNNDMAGADKQLNEATWLIGKARQLVPDPLARNVEHRVRYAQMLDSVESLRISYQRQLQRARPQPPGVDANDALLAKVAQLVDGAKGHAEAGRVVQANKSLAEAERTLMVGLGRVLGSKTIEYAQRFETLAEEYAYELERNRSYADLIPIALDGFKPGGEAVREAQRFLDANRGLREQAQRHAAAKDHRSALTALRGGTAQLQSALAAAGLRVPQDPKPE
;
A
#
# COMPACT_ATOMS: atom_id res chain seq x y z
N MET A 1 -81.24 4.26 -0.54
CA MET A 1 -80.12 4.67 0.35
C MET A 1 -79.75 6.12 0.01
N LYS A 2 -80.60 7.10 0.38
CA LYS A 2 -80.39 8.10 1.45
C LYS A 2 -79.01 8.76 1.41
N ARG A 3 -78.88 9.92 0.72
CA ARG A 3 -78.98 11.33 1.22
C ARG A 3 -77.56 11.84 1.59
N LEU A 4 -77.08 13.05 1.34
CA LEU A 4 -77.62 14.38 1.02
C LEU A 4 -76.38 15.21 0.58
N LEU A 5 -76.29 15.86 -0.58
CA LEU A 5 -76.82 17.20 -0.93
C LEU A 5 -76.50 18.33 0.07
N GLN A 6 -75.61 19.24 -0.33
CA GLN A 6 -75.77 20.72 -0.37
C GLN A 6 -74.43 21.33 -0.84
N ARG A 7 -74.25 21.92 -2.03
CA ARG A 7 -74.84 23.14 -2.65
C ARG A 7 -74.78 24.36 -1.71
N ILE A 8 -74.05 25.41 -2.10
CA ILE A 8 -74.60 26.69 -2.60
C ILE A 8 -73.50 27.76 -2.85
N ALA A 9 -73.66 28.43 -4.01
CA ALA A 9 -73.31 29.78 -4.48
C ALA A 9 -71.85 30.32 -4.38
N LEU A 10 -71.23 30.95 -5.40
CA LEU A 10 -71.55 31.94 -6.46
C LEU A 10 -71.08 33.37 -6.10
N ALA A 11 -70.64 34.11 -7.13
CA ALA A 11 -70.22 35.53 -7.23
C ALA A 11 -68.75 35.80 -6.88
N VAL A 12 -67.84 36.04 -7.85
CA VAL A 12 -67.69 37.20 -8.78
C VAL A 12 -67.40 38.50 -8.03
N THR A 13 -66.14 38.95 -8.10
CA THR A 13 -65.76 40.33 -8.46
C THR A 13 -64.27 40.42 -8.79
N SER A 14 -64.01 40.96 -9.97
CA SER A 14 -62.74 41.52 -10.41
C SER A 14 -62.47 42.82 -9.64
N GLY A 15 -61.22 43.02 -9.19
CA GLY A 15 -60.79 44.22 -8.47
C GLY A 15 -59.27 44.36 -8.46
N THR A 16 -58.77 45.03 -9.50
CA THR A 16 -57.64 46.00 -9.55
C THR A 16 -56.40 45.84 -8.65
N CYS A 17 -55.25 45.90 -9.33
CA CYS A 17 -53.87 46.00 -8.84
C CYS A 17 -53.62 47.09 -7.79
N VAL A 18 -52.85 46.75 -6.75
CA VAL A 18 -51.85 47.64 -6.12
C VAL A 18 -50.65 46.78 -5.67
N ALA A 19 -49.46 47.15 -6.13
CA ALA A 19 -48.18 46.61 -5.68
C ALA A 19 -47.79 47.21 -4.32
N ALA A 20 -47.36 46.40 -3.36
CA ALA A 20 -46.55 46.87 -2.23
C ALA A 20 -45.78 45.72 -1.54
N HIS A 21 -44.49 45.69 -1.83
CA HIS A 21 -43.35 45.38 -0.95
C HIS A 21 -43.35 44.11 -0.10
N ALA A 22 -42.51 43.18 -0.56
CA ALA A 22 -41.92 42.12 0.24
C ALA A 22 -41.19 42.68 1.48
N ALA A 23 -41.54 42.15 2.64
CA ALA A 23 -40.66 42.12 3.82
C ALA A 23 -40.44 40.65 4.17
N GLN A 24 -39.44 40.04 3.53
CA GLN A 24 -38.92 38.75 3.94
C GLN A 24 -38.17 38.97 5.26
N GLY A 25 -38.76 38.51 6.36
CA GLY A 25 -38.02 38.31 7.61
C GLY A 25 -37.04 37.16 7.41
N GLU A 26 -35.76 37.50 7.18
CA GLU A 26 -34.67 36.54 7.28
C GLU A 26 -34.60 36.05 8.73
N VAL A 27 -35.13 34.84 8.95
CA VAL A 27 -34.82 34.06 10.16
C VAL A 27 -33.36 33.65 10.05
N LYS A 28 -32.48 34.44 10.65
CA LYS A 28 -31.06 34.11 10.84
C LYS A 28 -30.96 32.91 11.79
N VAL A 29 -30.95 31.71 11.24
CA VAL A 29 -30.61 30.49 11.98
C VAL A 29 -29.16 30.63 12.45
N PRO A 30 -28.87 30.58 13.76
CA PRO A 30 -27.48 30.60 14.22
C PRO A 30 -26.81 29.30 13.78
N SER A 31 -25.79 29.42 12.92
CA SER A 31 -24.88 28.31 12.62
C SER A 31 -24.27 27.81 13.92
N PRO A 32 -24.22 26.48 14.17
CA PRO A 32 -23.56 25.95 15.35
C PRO A 32 -22.06 26.25 15.23
N THR A 33 -21.58 27.24 15.97
CA THR A 33 -20.16 27.36 16.27
C THR A 33 -19.78 26.12 17.05
N VAL A 34 -18.97 25.25 16.45
CA VAL A 34 -18.37 24.10 17.14
C VAL A 34 -17.54 24.67 18.28
N SER A 35 -18.10 24.70 19.49
CA SER A 35 -17.40 25.17 20.67
C SER A 35 -16.29 24.17 20.97
N VAL A 36 -15.04 24.59 20.82
CA VAL A 36 -13.90 23.74 21.19
C VAL A 36 -14.00 23.43 22.69
N SER A 37 -14.03 22.14 23.03
CA SER A 37 -14.09 21.70 24.43
C SER A 37 -12.83 22.14 25.18
N ARG A 38 -13.00 22.86 26.30
CA ARG A 38 -11.91 23.25 27.21
C ARG A 38 -11.07 22.04 27.63
N GLN A 39 -11.71 20.92 27.95
CA GLN A 39 -11.05 19.68 28.38
C GLN A 39 -10.08 19.16 27.30
N LEU A 40 -10.45 19.25 26.02
CA LEU A 40 -9.58 18.82 24.91
C LEU A 40 -8.37 19.75 24.78
N VAL A 41 -8.57 21.07 24.89
CA VAL A 41 -7.49 22.06 24.83
C VAL A 41 -6.48 21.83 25.97
N GLU A 42 -6.96 21.60 27.19
CA GLU A 42 -6.12 21.31 28.35
C GLU A 42 -5.34 20.00 28.18
N GLN A 43 -5.97 18.94 27.65
CA GLN A 43 -5.28 17.69 27.33
C GLN A 43 -4.16 17.87 26.30
N LYS A 44 -4.42 18.62 25.22
CA LYS A 44 -3.41 18.95 24.21
C LYS A 44 -2.25 19.75 24.81
N ALA A 45 -2.55 20.72 25.67
CA ALA A 45 -1.53 21.51 26.36
C ALA A 45 -0.66 20.63 27.29
N ALA A 46 -1.26 19.75 28.07
CA ALA A 46 -0.54 18.83 28.94
C ALA A 46 0.34 17.85 28.14
N PHE A 47 -0.14 17.36 27.00
CA PHE A 47 0.66 16.54 26.09
C PHE A 47 1.90 17.28 25.59
N LEU A 48 1.73 18.50 25.04
CA LEU A 48 2.85 19.29 24.52
C LEU A 48 3.84 19.68 25.61
N GLN A 49 3.36 20.00 26.81
CA GLN A 49 4.21 20.23 27.97
C GLN A 49 5.15 19.04 28.22
N ARG A 50 4.59 17.82 28.25
CA ARG A 50 5.39 16.60 28.44
C ARG A 50 6.40 16.40 27.30
N VAL A 51 6.01 16.71 26.06
CA VAL A 51 6.91 16.62 24.91
C VAL A 51 8.11 17.56 25.07
N PHE A 52 7.92 18.80 25.53
CA PHE A 52 9.01 19.75 25.71
C PHE A 52 9.86 19.47 26.95
N SER A 53 9.26 18.97 28.03
CA SER A 53 9.94 18.79 29.31
C SER A 53 10.91 17.60 29.27
N ASP A 54 10.48 16.47 28.69
CA ASP A 54 11.18 15.20 28.90
C ASP A 54 11.31 14.31 27.65
N SER A 55 10.84 14.74 26.47
CA SER A 55 10.91 13.83 25.33
C SER A 55 12.36 13.62 24.84
N PRO A 56 12.75 12.37 24.51
CA PRO A 56 13.99 12.09 23.82
C PRO A 56 14.13 12.85 22.48
N ALA A 57 13.00 13.15 21.84
CA ALA A 57 12.96 13.90 20.59
C ALA A 57 13.40 15.36 20.75
N ALA A 58 12.89 16.07 21.76
CA ALA A 58 13.29 17.46 22.04
C ALA A 58 14.79 17.53 22.38
N ARG A 59 15.26 16.64 23.27
CA ARG A 59 16.69 16.53 23.62
C ARG A 59 17.59 16.31 22.41
N ARG A 60 17.17 15.48 21.45
CA ARG A 60 17.93 15.25 20.20
C ARG A 60 17.95 16.46 19.28
N ILE A 61 16.84 17.18 19.16
CA ILE A 61 16.78 18.38 18.31
C ILE A 61 17.68 19.47 18.89
N ASP A 62 17.68 19.63 20.22
CA ASP A 62 18.54 20.59 20.91
C ASP A 62 20.02 20.22 20.84
N ALA A 63 20.36 18.94 21.07
CA ALA A 63 21.74 18.44 20.99
C ALA A 63 22.27 18.30 19.55
N GLY A 64 21.39 18.28 18.55
CA GLY A 64 21.74 18.10 17.15
C GLY A 64 22.20 19.38 16.46
N ASN A 65 22.88 19.25 15.32
CA ASN A 65 23.37 20.39 14.53
C ASN A 65 22.37 20.93 13.49
N ASN A 66 21.12 20.47 13.49
CA ASN A 66 20.13 20.90 12.50
C ASN A 66 19.48 22.24 12.91
N ALA A 67 19.98 23.34 12.37
CA ALA A 67 19.49 24.69 12.66
C ALA A 67 18.00 24.88 12.30
N GLU A 68 17.52 24.23 11.24
CA GLU A 68 16.12 24.31 10.84
C GLU A 68 15.20 23.57 11.80
N ALA A 69 15.59 22.38 12.26
CA ALA A 69 14.85 21.63 13.27
C ALA A 69 14.73 22.40 14.60
N ARG A 70 15.81 23.08 15.02
CA ARG A 70 15.80 23.95 16.20
C ARG A 70 14.85 25.14 16.04
N LYS A 71 14.79 25.75 14.84
CA LYS A 71 13.81 26.82 14.53
C LYS A 71 12.37 26.31 14.69
N TYR A 72 12.04 25.16 14.11
CA TYR A 72 10.71 24.57 14.26
C TYR A 72 10.37 24.26 15.73
N LEU A 73 11.32 23.73 16.50
CA LEU A 73 11.12 23.47 17.93
C LEU A 73 10.88 24.78 18.72
N ALA A 74 11.68 25.82 18.46
CA ALA A 74 11.51 27.13 19.10
C ALA A 74 10.15 27.76 18.76
N SER A 75 9.73 27.71 17.49
CA SER A 75 8.40 28.17 17.06
C SER A 75 7.27 27.36 17.69
N ALA A 76 7.46 26.05 17.91
CA ALA A 76 6.46 25.23 18.61
C ALA A 76 6.33 25.62 20.08
N GLN A 77 7.44 25.88 20.77
CA GLN A 77 7.45 26.35 22.16
C GLN A 77 6.79 27.74 22.28
N GLU A 78 7.01 28.63 21.31
CA GLU A 78 6.36 29.94 21.24
C GLU A 78 4.83 29.81 21.11
N ASN A 79 4.37 28.99 20.16
CA ASN A 79 2.94 28.72 19.99
C ASN A 79 2.32 28.10 21.24
N TYR A 80 3.02 27.19 21.91
CA TYR A 80 2.55 26.64 23.19
C TYR A 80 2.44 27.71 24.29
N ARG A 81 3.43 28.60 24.42
CA ARG A 81 3.39 29.71 25.40
C ARG A 81 2.19 30.64 25.12
N ASN A 82 1.94 30.95 23.86
CA ASN A 82 0.77 31.73 23.47
C ASN A 82 -0.54 31.00 23.77
N ALA A 83 -0.60 29.68 23.55
CA ALA A 83 -1.78 28.88 23.85
C ALA A 83 -2.13 28.90 25.33
N VAL A 84 -1.11 28.81 26.20
CA VAL A 84 -1.29 28.93 27.66
C VAL A 84 -1.86 30.29 28.05
N LEU A 85 -1.47 31.38 27.38
CA LEU A 85 -2.05 32.70 27.60
C LEU A 85 -3.52 32.76 27.13
N SER A 86 -3.83 32.21 25.95
CA SER A 86 -5.21 32.13 25.46
C SER A 86 -6.12 31.31 26.40
N ILE A 87 -5.63 30.19 26.97
CA ILE A 87 -6.37 29.41 27.97
C ILE A 87 -6.69 30.27 29.20
N LYS A 88 -5.71 31.03 29.73
CA LYS A 88 -5.90 31.92 30.88
C LYS A 88 -6.94 33.01 30.61
N ASN A 89 -6.98 33.51 29.38
CA ASN A 89 -7.93 34.52 28.92
C ASN A 89 -9.30 33.93 28.50
N ASN A 90 -9.52 32.63 28.73
CA ASN A 90 -10.72 31.90 28.33
C ASN A 90 -10.98 31.84 26.81
N ASP A 91 -9.96 32.12 25.98
CA ASP A 91 -9.99 32.00 24.52
C ASP A 91 -9.60 30.57 24.09
N MET A 92 -10.56 29.66 24.16
CA MET A 92 -10.34 28.24 23.84
C MET A 92 -10.08 28.01 22.34
N ALA A 93 -10.65 28.85 21.47
CA ALA A 93 -10.47 28.74 20.02
C ALA A 93 -9.05 29.16 19.61
N GLY A 94 -8.54 30.28 20.14
CA GLY A 94 -7.17 30.72 19.93
C GLY A 94 -6.16 29.71 20.48
N ALA A 95 -6.42 29.17 21.68
CA ALA A 95 -5.58 28.14 22.27
C ALA A 95 -5.49 26.88 21.40
N ASP A 96 -6.62 26.35 20.91
CA ASP A 96 -6.61 25.14 20.08
C ASP A 96 -5.82 25.33 18.78
N LYS A 97 -6.00 26.48 18.11
CA LYS A 97 -5.25 26.83 16.91
C LYS A 97 -3.74 26.79 17.16
N GLN A 98 -3.29 27.42 18.25
CA GLN A 98 -1.87 27.49 18.60
C GLN A 98 -1.31 26.12 19.01
N LEU A 99 -2.07 25.29 19.73
CA LEU A 99 -1.65 23.92 20.08
C LEU A 99 -1.55 23.00 18.86
N ASN A 100 -2.47 23.14 17.88
CA ASN A 100 -2.40 22.39 16.63
C ASN A 100 -1.16 22.80 15.82
N GLU A 101 -0.87 24.09 15.72
CA GLU A 101 0.34 24.61 15.05
C GLU A 101 1.61 24.09 15.75
N ALA A 102 1.68 24.18 17.08
CA ALA A 102 2.80 23.64 17.84
C ALA A 102 3.02 22.13 17.60
N THR A 103 1.93 21.35 17.52
CA THR A 103 1.99 19.91 17.22
C THR A 103 2.57 19.64 15.84
N TRP A 104 2.14 20.39 14.82
CA TRP A 104 2.65 20.26 13.46
C TRP A 104 4.14 20.63 13.35
N LEU A 105 4.55 21.73 13.99
CA LEU A 105 5.94 22.20 14.02
C LEU A 105 6.88 21.17 14.68
N ILE A 106 6.45 20.54 15.79
CA ILE A 106 7.21 19.44 16.41
C ILE A 106 7.32 18.25 15.47
N GLY A 107 6.27 17.92 14.75
CA GLY A 107 6.29 16.87 13.73
C GLY A 107 7.37 17.11 12.68
N LYS A 108 7.45 18.34 12.15
CA LYS A 108 8.51 18.75 11.21
C LYS A 108 9.91 18.68 11.81
N ALA A 109 10.09 19.19 13.03
CA ALA A 109 11.38 19.15 13.71
C ALA A 109 11.88 17.70 13.89
N ARG A 110 10.97 16.78 14.24
CA ARG A 110 11.28 15.34 14.39
C ARG A 110 11.62 14.65 13.07
N GLN A 111 11.01 15.04 11.96
CA GLN A 111 11.36 14.51 10.64
C GLN A 111 12.79 14.90 10.23
N LEU A 112 13.21 16.10 10.60
CA LEU A 112 14.56 16.63 10.32
C LEU A 112 15.65 16.08 11.22
N VAL A 113 15.29 15.55 12.40
CA VAL A 113 16.21 14.90 13.35
C VAL A 113 15.68 13.50 13.72
N PRO A 114 15.76 12.55 12.78
CA PRO A 114 15.27 11.20 12.99
C PRO A 114 16.08 10.47 14.08
N ASP A 115 15.42 9.54 14.76
CA ASP A 115 16.03 8.71 15.79
C ASP A 115 16.99 7.67 15.18
N PRO A 116 18.32 7.76 15.42
CA PRO A 116 19.27 6.83 14.85
C PRO A 116 19.10 5.40 15.40
N LEU A 117 18.68 5.26 16.65
CA LEU A 117 18.47 3.96 17.28
C LEU A 117 17.22 3.29 16.72
N ALA A 118 16.11 4.03 16.63
CA ALA A 118 14.88 3.50 16.05
C ALA A 118 15.08 3.11 14.57
N ARG A 119 15.81 3.93 13.79
CA ARG A 119 16.19 3.58 12.41
C ARG A 119 17.04 2.31 12.34
N ASN A 120 17.99 2.13 13.26
CA ASN A 120 18.80 0.92 13.29
C ASN A 120 17.95 -0.33 13.59
N VAL A 121 17.02 -0.22 14.54
CA VAL A 121 16.05 -1.30 14.85
C VAL A 121 15.21 -1.64 13.61
N GLU A 122 14.66 -0.63 12.91
CA GLU A 122 13.90 -0.83 11.67
C GLU A 122 14.73 -1.56 10.62
N HIS A 123 15.99 -1.16 10.42
CA HIS A 123 16.89 -1.83 9.49
C HIS A 123 17.15 -3.30 9.88
N ARG A 124 17.23 -3.62 11.18
CA ARG A 124 17.41 -5.00 11.67
C ARG A 124 16.18 -5.87 11.48
N VAL A 125 14.99 -5.32 11.74
CA VAL A 125 13.73 -6.02 11.47
C VAL A 125 13.62 -6.33 9.97
N ARG A 126 13.91 -5.34 9.11
CA ARG A 126 13.93 -5.54 7.65
C ARG A 126 14.94 -6.61 7.23
N TYR A 127 16.13 -6.61 7.83
CA TYR A 127 17.16 -7.61 7.54
C TYR A 127 16.66 -9.03 7.79
N ALA A 128 16.03 -9.28 8.96
CA ALA A 128 15.48 -10.59 9.28
C ALA A 128 14.41 -11.02 8.26
N GLN A 129 13.45 -10.13 7.96
CA GLN A 129 12.39 -10.39 6.98
C GLN A 129 12.93 -10.70 5.58
N MET A 130 13.94 -9.96 5.13
CA MET A 130 14.55 -10.17 3.83
C MET A 130 15.36 -11.47 3.76
N LEU A 131 15.99 -11.87 4.86
CA LEU A 131 16.70 -13.15 4.94
C LEU A 131 15.71 -14.32 4.72
N ASP A 132 14.55 -14.27 5.40
CA ASP A 132 13.50 -15.28 5.27
C ASP A 132 12.89 -15.31 3.86
N SER A 133 12.67 -14.13 3.25
CA SER A 133 12.19 -14.01 1.86
C SER A 133 13.17 -14.65 0.87
N VAL A 134 14.45 -14.29 0.97
CA VAL A 134 15.51 -14.83 0.09
C VAL A 134 15.62 -16.34 0.23
N GLU A 135 15.52 -16.88 1.43
CA GLU A 135 15.56 -18.33 1.66
C GLU A 135 14.34 -19.03 1.05
N SER A 136 13.15 -18.48 1.23
CA SER A 136 11.91 -19.02 0.65
C SER A 136 11.93 -19.02 -0.89
N LEU A 137 12.46 -17.95 -1.49
CA LEU A 137 12.66 -17.84 -2.92
C LEU A 137 13.71 -18.83 -3.44
N ARG A 138 14.80 -19.02 -2.70
CA ARG A 138 15.87 -19.98 -3.04
C ARG A 138 15.31 -21.40 -3.08
N ILE A 139 14.52 -21.81 -2.09
CA ILE A 139 13.85 -23.11 -2.05
C ILE A 139 12.89 -23.26 -3.23
N SER A 140 12.08 -22.24 -3.51
CA SER A 140 11.12 -22.24 -4.62
C SER A 140 11.83 -22.39 -5.96
N TYR A 141 12.92 -21.66 -6.17
CA TYR A 141 13.76 -21.75 -7.35
C TYR A 141 14.39 -23.14 -7.52
N GLN A 142 14.97 -23.70 -6.46
CA GLN A 142 15.54 -25.06 -6.48
C GLN A 142 14.49 -26.13 -6.80
N ARG A 143 13.31 -26.05 -6.18
CA ARG A 143 12.19 -26.97 -6.46
C ARG A 143 11.75 -26.89 -7.92
N GLN A 144 11.61 -25.68 -8.44
CA GLN A 144 11.22 -25.47 -9.82
C GLN A 144 12.28 -26.00 -10.79
N LEU A 145 13.56 -25.86 -10.45
CA LEU A 145 14.67 -26.41 -11.23
C LEU A 145 14.66 -27.95 -11.26
N GLN A 146 14.45 -28.60 -10.12
CA GLN A 146 14.37 -30.07 -10.07
C GLN A 146 13.23 -30.63 -10.93
N ARG A 147 12.12 -29.90 -11.00
CA ARG A 147 10.94 -30.25 -11.81
C ARG A 147 11.11 -29.98 -13.32
N ALA A 148 12.09 -29.16 -13.71
CA ALA A 148 12.33 -28.76 -15.10
C ALA A 148 13.44 -29.59 -15.77
N ARG A 149 13.50 -30.91 -15.50
CA ARG A 149 14.48 -31.82 -16.11
C ARG A 149 13.85 -32.61 -17.28
N PRO A 150 14.55 -32.76 -18.43
CA PRO A 150 15.90 -32.27 -18.73
C PRO A 150 15.96 -30.73 -18.82
N GLN A 151 17.08 -30.14 -18.41
CA GLN A 151 17.22 -28.69 -18.36
C GLN A 151 17.13 -28.10 -19.78
N PRO A 152 16.39 -27.00 -19.98
CA PRO A 152 16.29 -26.36 -21.29
C PRO A 152 17.67 -25.90 -21.81
N PRO A 153 17.91 -25.89 -23.13
CA PRO A 153 19.13 -25.34 -23.71
C PRO A 153 19.33 -23.86 -23.30
N GLY A 154 20.53 -23.48 -22.86
CA GLY A 154 20.82 -22.14 -22.33
C GLY A 154 20.57 -21.97 -20.82
N VAL A 155 20.22 -23.06 -20.13
CA VAL A 155 20.13 -23.16 -18.66
C VAL A 155 21.41 -23.81 -18.08
N ASP A 156 22.51 -23.75 -18.83
CA ASP A 156 23.81 -24.19 -18.35
C ASP A 156 24.39 -23.17 -17.35
N ALA A 157 24.68 -23.65 -16.14
CA ALA A 157 25.15 -22.94 -14.94
C ALA A 157 24.10 -22.28 -14.02
N ASN A 158 23.03 -23.00 -13.65
CA ASN A 158 22.21 -22.65 -12.48
C ASN A 158 22.97 -22.73 -11.12
N ASP A 159 24.12 -23.40 -11.08
CA ASP A 159 25.08 -23.28 -9.98
C ASP A 159 25.62 -21.86 -9.84
N ALA A 160 25.81 -21.11 -10.93
CA ALA A 160 26.34 -19.76 -10.87
C ALA A 160 25.36 -18.76 -10.26
N LEU A 161 24.05 -18.90 -10.54
CA LEU A 161 23.01 -18.09 -9.91
C LEU A 161 22.92 -18.40 -8.42
N LEU A 162 22.82 -19.68 -8.05
CA LEU A 162 22.76 -20.09 -6.64
C LEU A 162 24.05 -19.73 -5.88
N ALA A 163 25.21 -19.84 -6.51
CA ALA A 163 26.49 -19.41 -5.95
C ALA A 163 26.53 -17.89 -5.75
N LYS A 164 26.07 -17.10 -6.73
CA LYS A 164 25.95 -15.63 -6.58
C LYS A 164 25.02 -15.28 -5.41
N VAL A 165 23.86 -15.94 -5.31
CA VAL A 165 22.91 -15.73 -4.20
C VAL A 165 23.55 -16.10 -2.87
N ALA A 166 24.27 -17.21 -2.78
CA ALA A 166 24.99 -17.61 -1.57
C ALA A 166 26.04 -16.56 -1.16
N GLN A 167 26.84 -16.06 -2.11
CA GLN A 167 27.81 -14.98 -1.86
C GLN A 167 27.14 -13.70 -1.34
N LEU A 168 25.99 -13.33 -1.91
CA LEU A 168 25.23 -12.15 -1.45
C LEU A 168 24.66 -12.33 -0.03
N VAL A 169 24.17 -13.53 0.29
CA VAL A 169 23.67 -13.86 1.63
C VAL A 169 24.79 -13.85 2.66
N ASP A 170 25.94 -14.45 2.34
CA ASP A 170 27.10 -14.45 3.24
C ASP A 170 27.69 -13.05 3.43
N GLY A 171 27.77 -12.26 2.36
CA GLY A 171 28.12 -10.84 2.43
C GLY A 171 27.14 -10.04 3.30
N ALA A 172 25.84 -10.33 3.21
CA ALA A 172 24.83 -9.69 4.04
C ALA A 172 25.00 -10.04 5.54
N LYS A 173 25.27 -11.30 5.87
CA LYS A 173 25.57 -11.74 7.24
C LYS A 173 26.81 -11.02 7.79
N GLY A 174 27.91 -10.99 7.03
CA GLY A 174 29.12 -10.28 7.45
C GLY A 174 28.91 -8.77 7.62
N HIS A 175 28.07 -8.14 6.80
CA HIS A 175 27.65 -6.75 7.01
C HIS A 175 26.81 -6.57 8.28
N ALA A 176 25.86 -7.46 8.56
CA ALA A 176 25.01 -7.40 9.74
C ALA A 176 25.80 -7.59 11.05
N GLU A 177 26.70 -8.57 11.08
CA GLU A 177 27.61 -8.84 12.21
C GLU A 177 28.50 -7.62 12.51
N ALA A 178 28.97 -6.94 11.48
CA ALA A 178 29.76 -5.72 11.63
C ALA A 178 28.91 -4.45 11.89
N GLY A 179 27.62 -4.59 12.22
CA GLY A 179 26.70 -3.48 12.51
C GLY A 179 26.26 -2.65 11.29
N ARG A 180 26.70 -3.03 10.08
CA ARG A 180 26.39 -2.37 8.79
C ARG A 180 25.09 -2.92 8.18
N VAL A 181 24.00 -2.81 8.95
CA VAL A 181 22.71 -3.43 8.60
C VAL A 181 22.09 -2.85 7.32
N VAL A 182 22.35 -1.58 7.00
CA VAL A 182 21.89 -0.97 5.73
C VAL A 182 22.54 -1.64 4.52
N GLN A 183 23.83 -1.96 4.61
CA GLN A 183 24.57 -2.68 3.58
C GLN A 183 24.10 -4.12 3.48
N ALA A 184 23.83 -4.78 4.61
CA ALA A 184 23.25 -6.12 4.63
C ALA A 184 21.90 -6.18 3.87
N ASN A 185 21.02 -5.21 4.14
CA ASN A 185 19.74 -5.09 3.42
C ASN A 185 19.91 -4.89 1.90
N LYS A 186 20.96 -4.17 1.46
CA LYS A 186 21.25 -4.01 0.02
C LYS A 186 21.68 -5.31 -0.63
N SER A 187 22.54 -6.08 0.02
CA SER A 187 22.99 -7.39 -0.48
C SER A 187 21.81 -8.38 -0.59
N LEU A 188 20.90 -8.40 0.41
CA LEU A 188 19.70 -9.24 0.35
C LEU A 188 18.73 -8.79 -0.75
N ALA A 189 18.56 -7.49 -0.99
CA ALA A 189 17.73 -6.99 -2.08
C ALA A 189 18.24 -7.46 -3.45
N GLU A 190 19.56 -7.49 -3.64
CA GLU A 190 20.16 -8.01 -4.87
C GLU A 190 19.96 -9.52 -5.02
N ALA A 191 20.06 -10.28 -3.92
CA ALA A 191 19.83 -11.72 -3.91
C ALA A 191 18.38 -12.05 -4.31
N GLU A 192 17.42 -11.34 -3.71
CA GLU A 192 16.00 -11.46 -4.02
C GLU A 192 15.71 -11.18 -5.50
N ARG A 193 16.18 -10.05 -6.05
CA ARG A 193 16.02 -9.73 -7.48
C ARG A 193 16.64 -10.78 -8.38
N THR A 194 17.83 -11.28 -8.03
CA THR A 194 18.52 -12.32 -8.80
C THR A 194 17.68 -13.61 -8.85
N LEU A 195 17.12 -14.03 -7.71
CA LEU A 195 16.23 -15.19 -7.63
C LEU A 195 14.94 -14.99 -8.42
N MET A 196 14.31 -13.82 -8.32
CA MET A 196 13.09 -13.50 -9.05
C MET A 196 13.27 -13.57 -10.56
N VAL A 197 14.36 -13.00 -11.08
CA VAL A 197 14.70 -13.08 -12.51
C VAL A 197 14.95 -14.53 -12.92
N GLY A 198 15.70 -15.29 -12.12
CA GLY A 198 15.92 -16.71 -12.36
C GLY A 198 14.61 -17.51 -12.41
N LEU A 199 13.74 -17.32 -11.42
CA LEU A 199 12.47 -18.01 -11.32
C LEU A 199 11.53 -17.68 -12.49
N GLY A 200 11.47 -16.40 -12.91
CA GLY A 200 10.74 -15.98 -14.10
C GLY A 200 11.21 -16.71 -15.37
N ARG A 201 12.52 -16.92 -15.54
CA ARG A 201 13.06 -17.69 -16.68
C ARG A 201 12.65 -19.16 -16.64
N VAL A 202 12.80 -19.81 -15.48
CA VAL A 202 12.45 -21.24 -15.36
C VAL A 202 10.94 -21.45 -15.57
N LEU A 203 10.09 -20.58 -15.02
CA LEU A 203 8.64 -20.61 -15.26
C LEU A 203 8.28 -20.37 -16.73
N GLY A 204 8.95 -19.43 -17.39
CA GLY A 204 8.76 -19.17 -18.82
C GLY A 204 9.14 -20.37 -19.69
N SER A 205 10.32 -20.96 -19.46
CA SER A 205 10.82 -22.11 -20.24
C SER A 205 9.91 -23.34 -20.15
N LYS A 206 9.34 -23.62 -18.96
CA LYS A 206 8.42 -24.75 -18.76
C LYS A 206 7.10 -24.60 -19.51
N THR A 207 6.65 -23.36 -19.74
CA THR A 207 5.39 -23.15 -20.46
C THR A 207 5.48 -23.66 -21.90
N ILE A 208 6.67 -23.53 -22.51
CA ILE A 208 6.90 -23.98 -23.89
C ILE A 208 6.93 -25.51 -23.98
N GLU A 209 7.52 -26.22 -23.01
CA GLU A 209 7.64 -27.68 -23.04
C GLU A 209 6.36 -28.43 -22.62
N TYR A 210 5.60 -27.92 -21.64
CA TYR A 210 4.42 -28.63 -21.11
C TYR A 210 3.15 -28.47 -21.95
N ALA A 211 3.03 -27.40 -22.74
CA ALA A 211 1.93 -27.23 -23.70
C ALA A 211 1.83 -28.39 -24.73
N GLN A 212 2.82 -29.29 -24.75
CA GLN A 212 2.95 -30.38 -25.71
C GLN A 212 2.45 -31.77 -25.22
N ARG A 213 2.09 -31.98 -23.93
CA ARG A 213 1.77 -33.34 -23.40
C ARG A 213 0.76 -33.42 -22.22
N PHE A 214 -0.49 -33.01 -22.40
CA PHE A 214 -1.57 -33.35 -21.44
C PHE A 214 -2.47 -34.45 -22.00
N GLU A 215 -2.79 -35.48 -21.20
CA GLU A 215 -3.68 -36.57 -21.62
C GLU A 215 -5.16 -36.17 -21.52
N THR A 216 -5.49 -35.28 -20.56
CA THR A 216 -6.84 -34.74 -20.40
C THR A 216 -6.87 -33.24 -20.12
N LEU A 217 -7.99 -32.59 -20.47
CA LEU A 217 -8.22 -31.16 -20.15
C LEU A 217 -8.29 -30.89 -18.63
N ALA A 218 -8.63 -31.90 -17.82
CA ALA A 218 -8.67 -31.77 -16.38
C ALA A 218 -7.26 -31.69 -15.77
N GLU A 219 -6.32 -32.48 -16.30
CA GLU A 219 -4.90 -32.42 -15.93
C GLU A 219 -4.27 -31.10 -16.36
N GLU A 220 -4.55 -30.66 -17.59
CA GLU A 220 -4.12 -29.37 -18.10
C GLU A 220 -4.65 -28.22 -17.22
N TYR A 221 -5.91 -28.29 -16.79
CA TYR A 221 -6.50 -27.31 -15.89
C TYR A 221 -5.80 -27.27 -14.53
N ALA A 222 -5.53 -28.43 -13.92
CA ALA A 222 -4.82 -28.51 -12.65
C ALA A 222 -3.40 -27.92 -12.76
N TYR A 223 -2.71 -28.19 -13.87
CA TYR A 223 -1.41 -27.61 -14.17
C TYR A 223 -1.46 -26.08 -14.31
N GLU A 224 -2.38 -25.56 -15.13
CA GLU A 224 -2.52 -24.12 -15.35
C GLU A 224 -2.94 -23.37 -14.07
N LEU A 225 -3.64 -24.05 -13.16
CA LEU A 225 -4.04 -23.46 -11.88
C LEU A 225 -2.84 -23.25 -10.96
N GLU A 226 -1.95 -24.23 -10.92
CA GLU A 226 -0.70 -24.13 -10.16
C GLU A 226 0.26 -23.11 -10.77
N ARG A 227 0.32 -23.06 -12.11
CA ARG A 227 1.06 -22.04 -12.86
C ARG A 227 0.56 -20.65 -12.48
N ASN A 228 -0.75 -20.42 -12.55
CA ASN A 228 -1.37 -19.15 -12.17
C ASN A 228 -1.04 -18.76 -10.71
N ARG A 229 -1.11 -19.70 -9.76
CA ARG A 229 -0.72 -19.46 -8.36
C ARG A 229 0.73 -19.02 -8.24
N SER A 230 1.64 -19.73 -8.92
CA SER A 230 3.08 -19.40 -8.91
C SER A 230 3.34 -17.97 -9.38
N TYR A 231 2.62 -17.50 -10.42
CA TYR A 231 2.72 -16.10 -10.86
C TYR A 231 2.15 -15.10 -9.84
N ALA A 232 1.03 -15.44 -9.20
CA ALA A 232 0.40 -14.57 -8.21
C ALA A 232 1.30 -14.37 -6.98
N ASP A 233 1.98 -15.42 -6.53
CA ASP A 233 2.90 -15.38 -5.38
C ASP A 233 4.13 -14.49 -5.66
N LEU A 234 4.52 -14.30 -6.91
CA LEU A 234 5.65 -13.44 -7.28
C LEU A 234 5.33 -11.96 -7.24
N ILE A 235 4.07 -11.56 -7.38
CA ILE A 235 3.68 -10.15 -7.46
C ILE A 235 4.00 -9.36 -6.18
N PRO A 236 3.62 -9.79 -4.96
CA PRO A 236 3.96 -9.04 -3.75
C PRO A 236 5.47 -8.89 -3.57
N ILE A 237 6.23 -9.93 -3.92
CA ILE A 237 7.70 -9.94 -3.89
C ILE A 237 8.27 -8.95 -4.92
N ALA A 238 7.68 -8.90 -6.13
CA ALA A 238 8.11 -7.97 -7.17
C ALA A 238 7.87 -6.51 -6.77
N LEU A 239 6.71 -6.23 -6.18
CA LEU A 239 6.35 -4.89 -5.72
C LEU A 239 7.31 -4.40 -4.62
N ASP A 240 7.68 -5.25 -3.65
CA ASP A 240 8.64 -4.86 -2.61
C ASP A 240 10.10 -4.79 -3.14
N GLY A 241 10.49 -5.73 -4.00
CA GLY A 241 11.85 -5.83 -4.52
C GLY A 241 12.23 -4.74 -5.52
N PHE A 242 11.31 -4.39 -6.42
CA PHE A 242 11.54 -3.38 -7.47
C PHE A 242 11.05 -1.98 -7.08
N LYS A 243 10.14 -1.86 -6.11
CA LYS A 243 9.58 -0.58 -5.61
C LYS A 243 9.14 0.34 -6.75
N PRO A 244 8.25 -0.11 -7.63
CA PRO A 244 7.77 0.70 -8.74
C PRO A 244 6.99 1.94 -8.23
N GLY A 245 6.86 2.96 -9.09
CA GLY A 245 6.11 4.17 -8.76
C GLY A 245 4.62 3.90 -8.48
N GLY A 246 3.95 4.80 -7.76
CA GLY A 246 2.57 4.58 -7.30
C GLY A 246 1.53 4.32 -8.40
N GLU A 247 1.76 4.83 -9.61
CA GLU A 247 0.92 4.52 -10.78
C GLU A 247 1.07 3.06 -11.24
N ALA A 248 2.31 2.59 -11.36
CA ALA A 248 2.60 1.20 -11.70
C ALA A 248 2.11 0.21 -10.63
N VAL A 249 2.15 0.59 -9.35
CA VAL A 249 1.53 -0.20 -8.26
C VAL A 249 0.02 -0.33 -8.46
N ARG A 250 -0.68 0.78 -8.78
CA ARG A 250 -2.14 0.75 -9.04
C ARG A 250 -2.46 -0.10 -10.26
N GLU A 251 -1.64 -0.02 -11.30
CA GLU A 251 -1.83 -0.81 -12.51
C GLU A 251 -1.63 -2.31 -12.25
N ALA A 252 -0.57 -2.69 -11.52
CA ALA A 252 -0.36 -4.06 -11.08
C ALA A 252 -1.53 -4.59 -10.23
N GLN A 253 -2.13 -3.74 -9.38
CA GLN A 253 -3.29 -4.11 -8.58
C GLN A 253 -4.54 -4.36 -9.44
N ARG A 254 -4.78 -3.56 -10.49
CA ARG A 254 -5.89 -3.80 -11.43
C ARG A 254 -5.79 -5.16 -12.11
N PHE A 255 -4.58 -5.53 -12.54
CA PHE A 255 -4.32 -6.84 -13.13
C PHE A 255 -4.52 -8.00 -12.14
N LEU A 256 -4.11 -7.82 -10.88
CA LEU A 256 -4.39 -8.79 -9.80
C LEU A 256 -5.89 -9.01 -9.61
N ASP A 257 -6.67 -7.94 -9.59
CA ASP A 257 -8.13 -8.01 -9.41
C ASP A 257 -8.82 -8.65 -10.63
N ALA A 258 -8.37 -8.34 -11.84
CA ALA A 258 -8.83 -9.01 -13.05
C ALA A 258 -8.54 -10.52 -13.03
N ASN A 259 -7.35 -10.93 -12.59
CA ASN A 259 -7.01 -12.34 -12.42
C ASN A 259 -7.92 -13.04 -11.39
N ARG A 260 -8.26 -12.39 -10.28
CA ARG A 260 -9.19 -12.96 -9.28
C ARG A 260 -10.53 -13.30 -9.91
N GLY A 261 -11.12 -12.35 -10.66
CA GLY A 261 -12.38 -12.56 -11.36
C GLY A 261 -12.30 -13.71 -12.39
N LEU A 262 -11.20 -13.81 -13.14
CA LEU A 262 -10.98 -14.88 -14.11
C LEU A 262 -10.77 -16.25 -13.45
N ARG A 263 -10.08 -16.31 -12.31
CA ARG A 263 -9.95 -17.56 -11.54
C ARG A 263 -11.27 -18.06 -10.99
N GLU A 264 -12.11 -17.17 -10.48
CA GLU A 264 -13.45 -17.54 -10.01
C GLU A 264 -14.31 -18.09 -11.16
N GLN A 265 -14.26 -17.46 -12.34
CA GLN A 265 -14.90 -17.98 -13.55
C GLN A 265 -14.36 -19.37 -13.91
N ALA A 266 -13.03 -19.52 -13.93
CA ALA A 266 -12.39 -20.79 -14.24
C ALA A 266 -12.81 -21.91 -13.28
N GLN A 267 -12.90 -21.62 -11.98
CA GLN A 267 -13.38 -22.57 -10.97
C GLN A 267 -14.85 -22.96 -11.18
N ARG A 268 -15.72 -22.02 -11.53
CA ARG A 268 -17.13 -22.31 -11.85
C ARG A 268 -17.25 -23.23 -13.07
N HIS A 269 -16.51 -22.95 -14.14
CA HIS A 269 -16.48 -23.81 -15.34
C HIS A 269 -15.94 -25.21 -15.04
N ALA A 270 -14.86 -25.31 -14.28
CA ALA A 270 -14.29 -26.60 -13.88
C ALA A 270 -15.25 -27.42 -13.00
N ALA A 271 -15.98 -26.78 -12.08
CA ALA A 271 -17.00 -27.44 -11.26
C ALA A 271 -18.16 -28.01 -12.11
N ALA A 272 -18.48 -27.34 -13.23
CA ALA A 272 -19.43 -27.83 -14.23
C ALA A 272 -18.84 -28.86 -15.20
N LYS A 273 -17.60 -29.31 -14.98
CA LYS A 273 -16.81 -30.18 -15.87
C LYS A 273 -16.54 -29.59 -17.27
N ASP A 274 -16.76 -28.29 -17.44
CA ASP A 274 -16.39 -27.54 -18.64
C ASP A 274 -14.92 -27.07 -18.54
N HIS A 275 -14.01 -28.03 -18.65
CA HIS A 275 -12.57 -27.77 -18.51
C HIS A 275 -12.01 -26.89 -19.64
N ARG A 276 -12.66 -26.85 -20.82
CA ARG A 276 -12.24 -26.00 -21.93
C ARG A 276 -12.44 -24.52 -21.60
N SER A 277 -13.64 -24.14 -21.15
CA SER A 277 -13.89 -22.75 -20.73
C SER A 277 -13.09 -22.38 -19.48
N ALA A 278 -12.90 -23.34 -18.57
CA ALA A 278 -12.07 -23.15 -17.39
C ALA A 278 -10.61 -22.80 -17.75
N LEU A 279 -10.04 -23.52 -18.71
CA LEU A 279 -8.69 -23.27 -19.22
C LEU A 279 -8.56 -21.90 -19.89
N THR A 280 -9.54 -21.50 -20.71
CA THR A 280 -9.56 -20.18 -21.36
C THR A 280 -9.53 -19.05 -20.33
N ALA A 281 -10.43 -19.11 -19.32
CA ALA A 281 -10.48 -18.10 -18.27
C ALA A 281 -9.17 -18.07 -17.46
N LEU A 282 -8.62 -19.23 -17.14
CA LEU A 282 -7.40 -19.35 -16.33
C LEU A 282 -6.14 -18.83 -17.04
N ARG A 283 -6.00 -19.13 -18.34
CA ARG A 283 -4.93 -18.58 -19.20
C ARG A 283 -5.04 -17.07 -19.33
N GLY A 284 -6.26 -16.56 -19.51
CA GLY A 284 -6.54 -15.13 -19.46
C GLY A 284 -6.08 -14.51 -18.13
N GLY A 285 -6.35 -15.17 -17.01
CA GLY A 285 -5.90 -14.75 -15.69
C GLY A 285 -4.37 -14.72 -15.57
N THR A 286 -3.69 -15.76 -16.06
CA THR A 286 -2.22 -15.81 -16.07
C THR A 286 -1.60 -14.69 -16.91
N ALA A 287 -2.21 -14.32 -18.05
CA ALA A 287 -1.76 -13.17 -18.85
C ALA A 287 -1.90 -11.84 -18.10
N GLN A 288 -2.96 -11.67 -17.28
CA GLN A 288 -3.08 -10.51 -16.38
C GLN A 288 -1.95 -10.50 -15.35
N LEU A 289 -1.63 -11.64 -14.74
CA LEU A 289 -0.53 -11.72 -13.76
C LEU A 289 0.84 -11.42 -14.38
N GLN A 290 1.08 -11.88 -15.61
CA GLN A 290 2.30 -11.54 -16.34
C GLN A 290 2.37 -10.03 -16.64
N SER A 291 1.25 -9.40 -16.96
CA SER A 291 1.15 -7.94 -17.11
C SER A 291 1.39 -7.20 -15.79
N ALA A 292 0.89 -7.73 -14.67
CA ALA A 292 1.14 -7.22 -13.33
C ALA A 292 2.63 -7.26 -12.96
N LEU A 293 3.30 -8.38 -13.24
CA LEU A 293 4.74 -8.51 -13.05
C LEU A 293 5.52 -7.54 -13.94
N ALA A 294 5.12 -7.38 -15.19
CA ALA A 294 5.74 -6.42 -16.11
C ALA A 294 5.59 -4.97 -15.60
N ALA A 295 4.41 -4.60 -15.10
CA ALA A 295 4.18 -3.31 -14.46
C ALA A 295 5.03 -3.14 -13.18
N ALA A 296 5.26 -4.23 -12.44
CA ALA A 296 6.18 -4.25 -11.30
C ALA A 296 7.67 -4.24 -11.69
N GLY A 297 8.00 -4.30 -12.98
CA GLY A 297 9.37 -4.28 -13.49
C GLY A 297 10.00 -5.65 -13.75
N LEU A 298 9.27 -6.74 -13.54
CA LEU A 298 9.71 -8.11 -13.83
C LEU A 298 9.10 -8.61 -15.15
N ARG A 299 9.89 -8.70 -16.21
CA ARG A 299 9.44 -9.28 -17.49
C ARG A 299 9.57 -10.80 -17.44
N VAL A 300 8.45 -11.48 -17.60
CA VAL A 300 8.39 -12.94 -17.80
C VAL A 300 8.04 -13.23 -19.26
N PRO A 301 8.62 -14.27 -19.89
CA PRO A 301 8.25 -14.67 -21.25
C PRO A 301 6.73 -14.83 -21.37
N GLN A 302 6.16 -14.22 -22.41
CA GLN A 302 4.75 -14.36 -22.74
C GLN A 302 4.55 -15.66 -23.50
N ASP A 303 3.38 -16.28 -23.32
CA ASP A 303 3.00 -17.40 -24.15
C ASP A 303 2.71 -16.86 -25.57
N PRO A 304 3.11 -17.57 -26.64
CA PRO A 304 2.69 -17.20 -27.99
C PRO A 304 1.16 -17.16 -28.03
N LYS A 305 0.59 -16.11 -28.66
CA LYS A 305 -0.86 -16.04 -28.86
C LYS A 305 -1.31 -17.30 -29.60
N PRO A 306 -2.38 -17.98 -29.16
CA PRO A 306 -2.99 -19.01 -29.97
C PRO A 306 -3.49 -18.35 -31.27
N GLU A 307 -3.04 -18.88 -32.41
CA GLU A 307 -3.58 -18.55 -33.74
C GLU A 307 -5.02 -19.05 -33.88
#